data_AF-A0A7S0YYB7-F1
#
_entry.id   AF-A0A7S0YYB7-F1
#
_cell.length_a   1.000
_cell.length_b   1.000
_cell.length_c   1.000
_cell.angle_alpha   90.00
_cell.angle_beta   90.00
_cell.angle_gamma   90.00
#
_symmetry.space_group_name_H-M   'P 1'
#
loop_
_entity.id
_entity.type
_entity.pdbx_description
1 polymer ?
#
loop_
_entity_poly.entity_id
_entity_poly.type
_entity_poly.pdbx_seq_one_letter_code
_entity_poly.pdbx_strand_id
1 'polypeptide(L)'
;GGGGGLHIESPSAGFTCTAEGTHLRLSGWSKLWTVDHLRGRLLEPLGGVSLSFSPDAHQIATLTFESTATAARAEKICRTAALAAETSMREQQALNQWHHAKS
;
A
#
# COMPACT_ATOMS: atom_id res chain seq x y z
N GLY A 1 -15.10 -1.76 28.28
CA GLY A 1 -15.13 -1.96 26.83
C GLY A 1 -13.96 -1.24 26.23
N GLY A 2 -12.96 -1.99 25.74
CA GLY A 2 -11.81 -1.43 25.03
C GLY A 2 -11.75 -2.10 23.66
N GLY A 3 -12.35 -1.46 22.67
CA GLY A 3 -12.22 -1.87 21.27
C GLY A 3 -11.18 -0.99 20.60
N GLY A 4 -10.34 -1.56 19.75
CA GLY A 4 -9.62 -0.80 18.75
C GLY A 4 -8.21 -1.29 18.47
N GLY A 5 -8.02 -1.79 17.26
CA GLY A 5 -6.71 -2.01 16.67
C GLY A 5 -6.29 -3.47 16.60
N LEU A 6 -6.96 -4.26 15.76
CA LEU A 6 -6.35 -5.47 15.22
C LEU A 6 -5.14 -5.02 14.38
N HIS A 7 -3.97 -4.96 15.01
CA HIS A 7 -2.69 -4.85 14.34
C HIS A 7 -2.43 -6.19 13.67
N ILE A 8 -3.08 -6.40 12.52
CA ILE A 8 -2.78 -7.53 11.64
C ILE A 8 -1.50 -7.13 10.92
N GLU A 9 -0.37 -7.35 11.57
CA GLU A 9 0.92 -7.42 10.90
C GLU A 9 0.85 -8.63 9.97
N SER A 10 0.38 -8.43 8.73
CA SER A 10 0.49 -9.46 7.70
C SER A 10 1.96 -9.55 7.29
N PRO A 11 2.65 -10.67 7.52
CA PRO A 11 4.07 -10.82 7.24
C PRO A 11 4.24 -11.26 5.79
N SER A 12 4.19 -10.31 4.86
CA SER A 12 4.70 -10.52 3.51
C SER A 12 5.62 -9.37 3.10
N ALA A 13 6.92 -9.62 3.27
CA ALA A 13 8.03 -9.00 2.55
C ALA A 13 8.07 -7.46 2.45
N GLY A 14 8.06 -6.78 3.60
CA GLY A 14 8.58 -5.41 3.73
C GLY A 14 7.68 -4.29 3.22
N PHE A 15 6.45 -4.61 2.81
CA PHE A 15 5.41 -3.62 2.53
C PHE A 15 4.42 -3.52 3.69
N THR A 16 4.14 -2.30 4.18
CA THR A 16 3.15 -2.08 5.26
C THR A 16 2.30 -0.84 4.99
N CYS A 17 1.01 -0.91 5.29
CA CYS A 17 0.13 0.26 5.36
C CYS A 17 -0.42 0.40 6.78
N THR A 18 -0.18 1.55 7.40
CA THR A 18 -0.65 1.86 8.75
C THR A 18 -1.29 3.24 8.76
N ALA A 19 -2.56 3.34 9.14
CA ALA A 19 -3.20 4.63 9.39
C ALA A 19 -2.91 5.11 10.81
N GLU A 20 -2.38 6.32 10.93
CA GLU A 20 -2.14 7.03 12.19
C GLU A 20 -2.92 8.35 12.16
N GLY A 21 -4.11 8.35 12.75
CA GLY A 21 -5.01 9.50 12.71
C GLY A 21 -5.43 9.83 11.28
N THR A 22 -5.12 11.04 10.82
CA THR A 22 -5.40 11.52 9.45
C THR A 22 -4.30 11.16 8.45
N HIS A 23 -3.25 10.49 8.89
CA HIS A 23 -2.12 10.10 8.06
C HIS A 23 -2.16 8.61 7.75
N LEU A 24 -1.78 8.24 6.54
CA LEU A 24 -1.52 6.86 6.15
C LEU A 24 -0.05 6.73 5.79
N ARG A 25 0.66 5.92 6.56
CA ARG A 25 2.07 5.61 6.33
C ARG A 25 2.17 4.31 5.54
N LEU A 26 2.89 4.38 4.43
CA LEU A 26 3.16 3.29 3.52
C LEU A 26 4.66 3.01 3.56
N SER A 27 5.08 1.80 3.94
CA SER A 27 6.48 1.38 3.85
C SER A 27 6.63 0.36 2.73
N GLY A 28 7.75 0.36 1.99
CA GLY A 28 8.04 -0.60 0.93
C GLY A 28 7.14 -0.51 -0.32
N TRP A 29 6.39 0.58 -0.47
CA TRP A 29 5.38 0.75 -1.52
C TRP A 29 5.95 0.79 -2.93
N SER A 30 7.21 1.18 -3.09
CA SER A 30 7.89 1.31 -4.40
C SER A 30 8.08 -0.02 -5.13
N LYS A 31 7.95 -1.16 -4.43
CA LYS A 31 7.96 -2.49 -5.04
C LYS A 31 6.64 -2.86 -5.73
N LEU A 32 5.53 -2.28 -5.28
CA LEU A 32 4.18 -2.64 -5.72
C LEU A 32 3.52 -1.54 -6.53
N TRP A 33 3.81 -0.28 -6.21
CA TRP A 33 3.16 0.89 -6.79
C TRP A 33 4.16 1.94 -7.24
N THR A 34 3.70 2.75 -8.19
CA THR A 34 4.34 3.97 -8.62
C THR A 34 3.72 5.15 -7.87
N VAL A 35 4.40 6.30 -7.88
CA VAL A 35 3.86 7.56 -7.35
C VAL A 35 2.51 7.89 -7.99
N ASP A 36 2.38 7.65 -9.29
CA ASP A 36 1.14 7.88 -10.04
C ASP A 36 0.00 7.01 -9.53
N HIS A 37 0.25 5.72 -9.27
CA HIS A 37 -0.74 4.83 -8.66
C HIS A 37 -1.17 5.32 -7.27
N LEU A 38 -0.22 5.71 -6.41
CA LEU A 38 -0.57 6.24 -5.09
C LEU A 38 -1.46 7.48 -5.18
N ARG A 39 -1.19 8.35 -6.15
CA ARG A 39 -1.92 9.59 -6.33
C ARG A 39 -3.30 9.37 -6.96
N GLY A 40 -3.36 8.69 -8.10
CA GLY A 40 -4.61 8.49 -8.86
C GLY A 40 -5.51 7.37 -8.34
N ARG A 41 -4.98 6.38 -7.60
CA ARG A 41 -5.78 5.24 -7.08
C ARG A 41 -6.07 5.32 -5.59
N LEU A 42 -5.26 6.05 -4.82
CA LEU A 42 -5.43 6.17 -3.37
C LEU A 42 -5.78 7.60 -2.95
N LEU A 43 -4.93 8.58 -3.30
CA LEU A 43 -5.06 9.95 -2.82
C LEU A 43 -6.32 10.63 -3.39
N GLU A 44 -6.40 10.80 -4.70
CA GLU A 44 -7.50 11.50 -5.37
C GLU A 44 -8.89 10.90 -5.10
N PRO A 45 -9.12 9.58 -5.24
CA PRO A 45 -10.46 9.01 -5.04
C PRO A 45 -10.95 9.06 -3.58
N LEU A 46 -10.04 9.26 -2.63
CA LEU A 46 -10.37 9.38 -1.22
C LEU A 46 -10.35 10.82 -0.72
N GLY A 47 -10.07 11.82 -1.58
CA GLY A 47 -9.95 13.22 -1.15
C GLY A 47 -8.71 13.45 -0.28
N GLY A 48 -7.58 12.84 -0.63
CA GLY A 48 -6.32 13.06 0.05
C GLY A 48 -5.81 14.48 -0.18
N VAL A 49 -5.31 15.08 0.89
CA VAL A 49 -4.85 16.47 0.96
C VAL A 49 -3.42 16.60 0.47
N SER A 50 -2.56 15.64 0.84
CA SER A 50 -1.14 15.71 0.54
C SER A 50 -0.50 14.32 0.46
N LEU A 51 0.54 14.22 -0.34
CA LEU A 51 1.38 13.04 -0.49
C LEU A 51 2.84 13.48 -0.30
N SER A 52 3.50 12.92 0.70
CA SER A 52 4.90 13.20 1.02
C SER A 52 5.71 11.92 1.00
N PHE A 53 6.98 12.02 0.60
CA PHE A 53 7.90 10.89 0.51
C PHE A 53 9.07 11.12 1.45
N SER A 54 9.47 10.10 2.20
CA SER A 54 10.69 10.19 3.01
C SER A 54 11.92 10.32 2.11
N PRO A 55 12.87 11.22 2.46
CA PRO A 55 14.11 11.41 1.71
C PRO A 55 15.05 10.20 1.81
N ASP A 56 14.86 9.34 2.82
CA ASP A 56 15.67 8.15 3.07
C ASP A 56 15.30 6.98 2.14
N ALA A 57 15.51 7.19 0.83
CA ALA A 57 15.39 6.20 -0.24
C ALA A 57 13.96 5.85 -0.73
N HIS A 58 12.99 6.78 -0.65
CA HIS A 58 11.61 6.57 -1.16
C HIS A 58 10.92 5.31 -0.61
N GLN A 59 11.42 4.75 0.49
CA GLN A 59 10.87 3.55 1.11
C GLN A 59 9.56 3.85 1.82
N ILE A 60 9.36 5.10 2.25
CA ILE A 60 8.18 5.49 3.02
C ILE A 60 7.44 6.62 2.31
N ALA A 61 6.14 6.43 2.11
CA ALA A 61 5.22 7.48 1.66
C ALA A 61 4.20 7.75 2.76
N THR A 62 3.85 9.01 2.92
CA THR A 62 2.83 9.46 3.86
C THR A 62 1.74 10.17 3.08
N LEU A 63 0.52 9.65 3.14
CA LEU A 63 -0.67 10.31 2.62
C LEU A 63 -1.39 11.00 3.77
N THR A 64 -1.77 12.25 3.58
CA THR A 64 -2.60 13.00 4.53
C THR A 64 -4.01 13.10 3.98
N PHE A 65 -4.99 12.83 4.82
CA PHE A 65 -6.41 12.94 4.50
C PHE A 65 -7.09 13.97 5.41
N GLU A 66 -8.27 14.43 5.00
CA GLU A 66 -9.06 15.38 5.80
C GLU A 66 -9.65 14.78 7.08
N SER A 67 -9.75 13.45 7.16
CA SER A 67 -10.41 12.77 8.27
C SER A 67 -9.78 11.41 8.58
N THR A 68 -9.83 11.04 9.86
CA THR A 68 -9.36 9.74 10.35
C THR A 68 -10.13 8.58 9.74
N ALA A 69 -11.44 8.75 9.49
CA ALA A 69 -12.27 7.78 8.80
C ALA A 69 -11.78 7.52 7.36
N THR A 70 -11.34 8.57 6.67
CA THR A 70 -10.78 8.49 5.32
C THR A 70 -9.44 7.76 5.32
N ALA A 71 -8.55 8.09 6.26
CA ALA A 71 -7.27 7.40 6.43
C ALA A 71 -7.46 5.90 6.76
N ALA A 72 -8.41 5.56 7.64
CA ALA A 72 -8.74 4.18 7.96
C ALA A 72 -9.34 3.43 6.75
N ARG A 73 -10.13 4.11 5.91
CA ARG A 73 -10.64 3.54 4.64
C ARG A 73 -9.49 3.32 3.65
N ALA A 74 -8.58 4.28 3.54
CA ALA A 74 -7.40 4.19 2.71
C ALA A 74 -6.49 3.03 3.12
N GLU A 75 -6.31 2.80 4.42
CA GLU A 75 -5.56 1.65 4.95
C GLU A 75 -6.17 0.32 4.50
N LYS A 76 -7.49 0.16 4.60
CA LYS A 76 -8.18 -1.06 4.15
C LYS A 76 -7.98 -1.29 2.66
N ILE A 77 -8.18 -0.26 1.84
CA ILE A 77 -7.99 -0.33 0.39
C ILE A 77 -6.53 -0.69 0.07
N CYS A 78 -5.58 -0.05 0.76
CA CYS A 78 -4.16 -0.30 0.63
C CYS A 78 -3.81 -1.78 0.88
N ARG A 79 -4.28 -2.35 2.00
CA ARG A 79 -4.05 -3.77 2.31
C ARG A 79 -4.66 -4.69 1.27
N THR A 80 -5.90 -4.43 0.85
CA THR A 80 -6.56 -5.24 -0.19
C THR A 80 -5.82 -5.17 -1.53
N ALA A 81 -5.38 -3.97 -1.94
CA ALA A 81 -4.65 -3.77 -3.17
C ALA A 81 -3.25 -4.41 -3.13
N ALA A 82 -2.58 -4.40 -1.97
CA ALA A 82 -1.31 -5.07 -1.78
C ALA A 82 -1.44 -6.60 -1.91
N LEU A 83 -2.41 -7.19 -1.22
CA LEU A 83 -2.73 -8.63 -1.34
C LEU A 83 -3.02 -9.04 -2.80
N ALA A 84 -3.77 -8.20 -3.53
CA ALA A 84 -4.05 -8.44 -4.95
C ALA A 84 -2.79 -8.33 -5.81
N ALA A 85 -1.97 -7.30 -5.59
CA ALA A 85 -0.72 -7.11 -6.33
C ALA A 85 0.28 -8.24 -6.11
N GLU A 86 0.42 -8.74 -4.89
CA GLU A 86 1.27 -9.90 -4.58
C GLU A 86 0.79 -11.18 -5.31
N THR A 87 -0.52 -11.38 -5.37
CA THR A 87 -1.12 -12.52 -6.07
C THR A 87 -0.82 -12.45 -7.57
N SER A 88 -1.04 -11.28 -8.19
CA SER A 88 -0.77 -11.07 -9.61
C SER A 88 0.72 -11.17 -9.96
N MET A 89 1.61 -10.66 -9.11
CA MET A 89 3.06 -10.78 -9.33
C MET A 89 3.52 -12.22 -9.28
N ARG A 90 3.03 -13.02 -8.32
CA ARG A 90 3.37 -14.44 -8.22
C ARG A 90 2.91 -15.22 -9.46
N GLU A 91 1.73 -14.90 -9.99
CA GLU A 91 1.21 -15.51 -11.21
C GLU A 91 2.05 -15.15 -12.44
N GLN A 92 2.42 -13.88 -12.61
CA GLN A 92 3.33 -13.45 -13.68
C GLN A 92 4.71 -14.12 -13.59
N GLN A 93 5.25 -14.28 -12.39
CA GLN A 93 6.54 -14.97 -12.20
C GLN A 93 6.44 -16.46 -12.56
N ALA A 94 5.34 -17.13 -12.19
CA ALA A 94 5.11 -18.53 -12.55
C ALA A 94 4.99 -18.72 -14.08
N LEU A 95 4.26 -17.81 -14.76
CA LEU A 95 4.15 -17.79 -16.21
C LEU A 95 5.52 -17.56 -16.87
N ASN A 96 6.29 -16.60 -16.38
CA ASN A 96 7.60 -16.29 -16.95
C ASN A 96 8.59 -17.46 -16.80
N GLN A 97 8.58 -18.15 -15.66
CA GLN A 97 9.40 -19.35 -15.45
C GLN A 97 9.02 -20.50 -16.38
N TRP A 98 7.73 -20.68 -16.67
CA TRP A 98 7.27 -21.69 -17.62
C TRP A 98 7.73 -21.41 -19.05
N HIS A 99 7.72 -20.15 -19.49
CA HIS A 99 8.23 -19.76 -20.80
C HIS A 99 9.76 -19.98 -20.91
N HIS A 100 10.52 -19.67 -19.86
CA HIS A 100 11.96 -19.93 -19.83
C HIS A 100 12.32 -21.42 -19.81
N ALA A 101 11.53 -22.27 -19.15
CA ALA A 101 11.77 -23.71 -19.08
C ALA A 101 11.44 -24.49 -20.37
N LYS A 102 10.74 -23.84 -21.31
CA LYS A 102 10.34 -24.42 -22.60
C LYS A 102 11.15 -23.93 -23.80
N SER A 103 12.10 -23.02 -23.58
CA SER A 103 13.00 -22.50 -24.60
C SER A 103 14.34 -23.21 -24.58
#